data_AF-A0A1W9S2V4-F1
#
_entry.id   AF-A0A1W9S2V4-F1
#
_cell.length_a   1.000
_cell.length_b   1.000
_cell.length_c   1.000
_cell.angle_alpha   90.00
_cell.angle_beta   90.00
_cell.angle_gamma   90.00
#
_symmetry.space_group_name_H-M   'P 1'
#
loop_
_entity.id
_entity.type
_entity.pdbx_description
1 polymer ?
#
loop_
_entity_poly.entity_id
_entity_poly.type
_entity_poly.pdbx_seq_one_letter_code
_entity_poly.pdbx_strand_id
1 'polypeptide(L)' 'KINHKGGYFMIPMIGIMIGFYVLTRSISFISRKGDREEHIVVKVFSIITGIVSIIGMLYMILA' A
#
# COMPACT_ATOMS: atom_id res chain seq x y z
N LYS A 1 24.36 24.25 13.41
CA LYS A 1 24.35 23.70 12.02
C LYS A 1 23.26 22.64 11.98
N ILE A 2 22.03 23.01 11.60
CA ILE A 2 20.89 22.10 11.61
C ILE A 2 21.11 21.08 10.48
N ASN A 3 21.22 19.81 10.85
CA ASN A 3 21.60 18.71 9.97
C ASN A 3 20.42 18.41 9.03
N HIS A 4 20.41 18.96 7.81
CA HIS A 4 19.41 18.72 6.76
C HIS A 4 19.42 17.29 6.17
N LYS A 5 19.97 16.30 6.89
CA LYS A 5 19.97 14.89 6.48
C LYS A 5 18.64 14.15 6.72
N GLY A 6 17.64 14.81 7.32
CA GLY A 6 16.34 14.20 7.62
C GLY A 6 15.34 14.15 6.46
N GLY A 7 15.47 15.03 5.45
CA GLY A 7 14.45 15.15 4.39
C GLY A 7 14.41 14.00 3.38
N TYR A 8 15.58 13.42 3.06
CA TYR A 8 15.68 12.34 2.08
C TYR A 8 15.14 10.99 2.59
N PHE A 9 15.12 10.78 3.91
CA PHE A 9 14.56 9.57 4.52
C PHE A 9 13.05 9.64 4.75
N MET A 10 12.47 10.85 4.82
CA MET A 10 11.04 11.01 5.09
C MET A 10 10.17 10.57 3.91
N ILE A 11 10.58 10.85 2.67
CA ILE A 11 9.77 10.54 1.48
C ILE A 11 9.62 9.02 1.26
N PRO A 12 10.70 8.20 1.31
CA PRO A 12 10.58 6.75 1.21
C PRO A 12 9.78 6.14 2.38
N MET A 13 9.98 6.64 3.61
CA MET A 13 9.19 6.18 4.77
C MET A 13 7.69 6.44 4.61
N ILE A 14 7.31 7.64 4.16
CA ILE A 14 5.91 7.99 3.92
C ILE A 14 5.31 7.08 2.84
N GLY A 15 6.07 6.82 1.76
CA GLY A 15 5.66 5.90 0.68
C GLY A 15 5.40 4.48 1.18
N ILE A 16 6.31 3.94 1.99
CA ILE A 16 6.15 2.61 2.62
C ILE A 16 4.93 2.59 3.56
N MET A 17 4.75 3.63 4.38
CA MET A 17 3.64 3.72 5.34
C MET A 17 2.28 3.77 4.63
N ILE A 18 2.17 4.53 3.53
CA ILE A 18 0.97 4.56 2.68
C ILE A 18 0.76 3.20 2.01
N GLY A 19 1.82 2.56 1.50
CA GLY A 19 1.75 1.23 0.89
C GLY A 19 1.18 0.16 1.82
N PHE A 20 1.60 0.16 3.09
CA PHE A 20 1.04 -0.73 4.13
C PHE A 20 -0.44 -0.46 4.42
N TYR A 21 -0.84 0.81 4.47
CA TYR A 21 -2.24 1.16 4.66
C TYR A 21 -3.11 0.68 3.48
N VAL A 22 -2.64 0.87 2.25
CA VAL A 22 -3.35 0.39 1.05
C VAL A 22 -3.45 -1.14 1.05
N LEU A 23 -2.37 -1.85 1.41
CA LEU A 23 -2.39 -3.31 1.49
C LEU A 23 -3.39 -3.85 2.50
N THR A 24 -3.37 -3.34 3.73
CA THR A 24 -4.30 -3.78 4.78
C THR A 24 -5.75 -3.51 4.40
N ARG A 25 -6.02 -2.37 3.73
CA ARG A 25 -7.34 -2.05 3.20
C ARG A 25 -7.76 -2.99 2.06
N SER A 26 -6.89 -3.30 1.11
CA SER A 26 -7.16 -4.25 0.03
C SER A 26 -7.45 -5.65 0.56
N ILE A 27 -6.68 -6.13 1.55
CA ILE A 27 -6.92 -7.42 2.21
C ILE A 27 -8.27 -7.42 2.92
N SER A 28 -8.64 -6.31 3.58
CA SER A 28 -9.95 -6.16 4.22
C SER A 28 -11.10 -6.30 3.21
N PHE A 29 -10.99 -5.69 2.04
CA PHE A 29 -11.98 -5.81 0.97
C PHE A 29 -12.09 -7.25 0.42
N ILE A 30 -10.96 -7.95 0.29
CA ILE A 30 -10.93 -9.35 -0.18
C ILE A 30 -11.53 -10.30 0.86
N SER A 31 -11.27 -10.06 2.15
CA SER A 31 -11.65 -10.93 3.27
C SER A 31 -13.11 -10.76 3.70
N ARG A 32 -13.80 -9.69 3.27
CA ARG A 32 -15.23 -9.49 3.54
C ARG A 32 -16.07 -10.61 2.93
N LYS A 33 -16.82 -11.32 3.79
CA LYS A 33 -17.78 -12.39 3.47
C LYS A 33 -19.15 -12.13 4.11
N GLY A 34 -20.23 -12.66 3.52
CA GLY A 34 -21.61 -12.53 4.02
C GLY A 34 -22.43 -11.42 3.32
N ASP A 35 -23.44 -10.85 3.98
CA ASP A 35 -24.33 -9.79 3.44
C ASP A 35 -23.62 -8.49 3.01
N ARG A 36 -22.32 -8.37 3.28
CA ARG A 36 -21.45 -7.27 2.86
C ARG A 36 -20.37 -7.72 1.88
N GLU A 37 -20.60 -8.82 1.16
CA GLU A 37 -19.72 -9.20 0.07
C GLU A 37 -19.65 -8.09 -0.96
N GLU A 38 -18.44 -7.57 -1.15
CA GLU A 38 -18.22 -6.59 -2.19
C GLU A 38 -18.28 -7.24 -3.56
N HIS A 39 -18.76 -6.48 -4.53
CA HIS A 39 -18.82 -6.91 -5.92
C HIS A 39 -17.47 -7.50 -6.35
N ILE A 40 -17.55 -8.58 -7.14
CA ILE A 40 -16.36 -9.29 -7.64
C ILE A 40 -15.35 -8.36 -8.32
N VAL A 41 -15.83 -7.30 -8.99
CA VAL A 41 -15.01 -6.25 -9.61
C VAL A 41 -14.13 -5.53 -8.58
N VAL A 42 -14.67 -5.22 -7.41
CA VAL A 42 -13.94 -4.53 -6.32
C VAL A 42 -12.89 -5.45 -5.70
N LYS A 43 -13.21 -6.74 -5.55
CA LYS A 43 -12.23 -7.75 -5.10
C LYS A 43 -11.06 -7.86 -6.08
N VAL A 44 -11.34 -7.96 -7.38
CA VAL A 44 -10.30 -8.02 -8.44
C VAL A 44 -9.46 -6.74 -8.45
N PHE A 45 -10.10 -5.57 -8.38
CA PHE A 45 -9.39 -4.29 -8.35
C PHE A 45 -8.50 -4.14 -7.09
N SER A 46 -8.97 -4.63 -5.95
CA SER A 46 -8.21 -4.63 -4.69
C SER A 46 -6.97 -5.52 -4.76
N ILE A 47 -7.06 -6.68 -5.44
CA ILE A 47 -5.91 -7.56 -5.69
C ILE A 47 -4.88 -6.86 -6.57
N ILE A 48 -5.31 -6.28 -7.69
CA ILE A 48 -4.41 -5.54 -8.61
C ILE A 48 -3.73 -4.40 -7.86
N THR A 49 -4.49 -3.62 -7.09
CA THR A 49 -3.98 -2.51 -6.29
C THR A 49 -2.96 -2.98 -5.24
N GLY A 50 -3.22 -4.13 -4.60
CA GLY A 50 -2.27 -4.75 -3.66
C GLY A 50 -0.96 -5.14 -4.33
N ILE A 51 -1.01 -5.77 -5.51
CA ILE A 51 0.18 -6.15 -6.28
C ILE A 51 0.99 -4.92 -6.69
N VAL A 52 0.35 -3.90 -7.25
CA VAL A 52 1.01 -2.64 -7.64
C VAL A 52 1.68 -1.96 -6.43
N SER A 53 0.99 -1.96 -5.28
CA SER A 53 1.54 -1.39 -4.03
C SER A 53 2.78 -2.15 -3.55
N ILE A 54 2.80 -3.48 -3.63
CA ILE A 54 3.97 -4.31 -3.28
C ILE A 54 5.14 -3.99 -4.20
N ILE A 55 4.91 -3.94 -5.52
CA ILE A 55 5.95 -3.61 -6.49
C ILE A 55 6.53 -2.21 -6.24
N GLY A 56 5.67 -1.23 -5.97
CA GLY A 56 6.09 0.14 -5.66
C GLY A 56 6.95 0.22 -4.39
N MET A 57 6.59 -0.52 -3.34
CA MET A 57 7.40 -0.58 -2.11
C MET A 57 8.75 -1.27 -2.34
N LEU A 58 8.79 -2.37 -3.09
CA LEU A 58 10.04 -3.04 -3.45
C LEU A 58 10.95 -2.12 -4.26
N TYR A 59 10.39 -1.38 -5.22
CA TYR A 59 11.14 -0.41 -6.00
C TYR A 59 11.72 0.72 -5.13
N MET A 60 10.96 1.24 -4.17
CA MET A 60 11.47 2.26 -3.24
C MET A 60 12.55 1.76 -2.28
N ILE A 61 12.56 0.46 -1.95
CA ILE A 61 13.60 -0.15 -1.10
C ILE A 61 14.89 -0.43 -1.91
N LEU A 62 14.75 -0.73 -3.19
CA LEU A 62 15.85 -1.06 -4.10
C LEU A 62 16.48 0.17 -4.77
N ALA A 63 15.75 1.28 -4.88
CA ALA A 63 16.19 2.55 -5.47
C ALA A 63 16.94 3.43 -4.46
#